data_AF-A0A9D2P0C2-F1
#
_entry.id   AF-A0A9D2P0C2-F1
#
_cell.length_a   1.000
_cell.length_b   1.000
_cell.length_c   1.000
_cell.angle_alpha   90.00
_cell.angle_beta   90.00
_cell.angle_gamma   90.00
#
_symmetry.space_group_name_H-M   'P 1'
#
loop_
_entity.id
_entity.type
_entity.pdbx_description
1 polymer ?
#
loop_
_entity_poly.entity_id
_entity_poly.type
_entity_poly.pdbx_seq_one_letter_code
_entity_poly.pdbx_strand_id
1 'polypeptide(L)'
;SHWAYAQIMEATVSHDYTNSGGEVWTRVETETTVLPDGYYRFDGWLYRVQSGVFLRSTTVDGFTYDAQGRYTTGSAALDEQLHQIIDTYTNAAMTRDEKLRALYNYVRDNFTYLRRDLISKGQTGWEPAYAEEFLELGRGNCYSFSATFCLLARQLGLPAYTVVGALGGSNSPHGWVEINLDGTTYMFDTQLEWRYLHDYGQGGYDLFMMLPSRTPFVYLR
;
A
#
# COMPACT_ATOMS: atom_id res chain seq x y z
N SER A 1 -33.85 15.24 -4.69
CA SER A 1 -33.32 14.78 -5.99
C SER A 1 -33.71 15.80 -7.05
N HIS A 2 -32.82 16.15 -7.97
CA HIS A 2 -33.13 17.08 -9.08
C HIS A 2 -33.85 16.31 -10.19
N TRP A 3 -34.87 16.90 -10.83
CA TRP A 3 -35.70 16.23 -11.85
C TRP A 3 -34.87 15.72 -13.06
N ALA A 4 -33.79 16.43 -13.39
CA ALA A 4 -32.89 16.09 -14.49
C ALA A 4 -31.82 15.05 -14.12
N TYR A 5 -31.78 14.53 -12.90
CA TYR A 5 -30.69 13.63 -12.46
C TYR A 5 -30.48 12.44 -13.39
N ALA A 6 -31.57 11.75 -13.77
CA ALA A 6 -31.49 10.59 -14.67
C ALA A 6 -31.00 10.98 -16.07
N GLN A 7 -31.49 12.11 -16.60
CA GLN A 7 -31.08 12.62 -17.92
C GLN A 7 -29.61 13.06 -17.94
N ILE A 8 -29.12 13.63 -16.84
CA ILE A 8 -27.70 13.99 -16.69
C ILE A 8 -26.85 12.71 -16.66
N MET A 9 -27.22 11.71 -15.85
CA MET A 9 -26.48 10.44 -15.78
C MET A 9 -26.44 9.73 -17.13
N GLU A 10 -27.56 9.71 -17.85
CA GLU A 10 -27.67 9.16 -19.21
C GLU A 10 -26.79 9.89 -20.21
N ALA A 11 -26.81 11.23 -20.21
CA ALA A 11 -25.97 12.05 -21.08
C ALA A 11 -24.46 11.92 -20.80
N THR A 12 -24.09 11.52 -19.58
CA THR A 12 -22.67 11.35 -19.19
C THR A 12 -22.08 9.98 -19.51
N VAL A 13 -22.89 9.01 -19.94
CA VAL A 13 -22.40 7.66 -20.23
C VAL A 13 -22.56 7.36 -21.71
N SER A 14 -21.46 7.02 -22.38
CA SER A 14 -21.52 6.59 -23.78
C SER A 14 -22.25 5.26 -23.89
N HIS A 15 -23.37 5.22 -24.62
CA HIS A 15 -24.20 4.03 -24.76
C HIS A 15 -24.93 3.98 -26.11
N ASP A 16 -25.28 2.77 -26.54
CA ASP A 16 -26.25 2.53 -27.59
C ASP A 16 -27.61 2.21 -26.95
N TYR A 17 -28.70 2.61 -27.60
CA TYR A 17 -30.05 2.28 -27.15
C TYR A 17 -30.94 1.89 -28.32
N THR A 18 -32.03 1.20 -28.00
CA THR A 18 -33.15 0.97 -28.91
C THR A 18 -34.41 1.56 -28.32
N ASN A 19 -35.31 2.07 -29.17
CA ASN A 19 -36.52 2.73 -28.73
C ASN A 19 -37.74 1.95 -29.20
N SER A 20 -38.27 1.07 -28.33
CA SER A 20 -39.39 0.17 -28.63
C SER A 20 -40.50 0.30 -27.58
N GLY A 21 -41.03 1.53 -27.42
CA GLY A 21 -41.99 1.87 -26.36
C GLY A 21 -41.34 2.35 -25.05
N GLY A 22 -40.06 2.70 -25.13
CA GLY A 22 -39.19 3.13 -24.04
C GLY A 22 -37.73 2.92 -24.46
N GLU A 23 -36.82 3.75 -23.96
CA GLU A 23 -35.39 3.60 -24.23
C GLU A 23 -34.85 2.40 -23.43
N VAL A 24 -34.28 1.45 -24.17
CA VAL A 24 -33.58 0.30 -23.59
C VAL A 24 -32.14 0.34 -24.05
N TRP A 25 -31.23 0.49 -23.10
CA TRP A 25 -29.80 0.52 -23.36
C TRP A 25 -29.34 -0.87 -23.82
N THR A 26 -28.73 -0.94 -24.98
CA THR A 26 -28.29 -2.20 -25.61
C THR A 26 -26.78 -2.42 -25.50
N ARG A 27 -26.03 -1.34 -25.29
CA ARG A 27 -24.58 -1.38 -25.06
C ARG A 27 -24.16 -0.18 -24.23
N VAL A 28 -23.30 -0.38 -23.25
CA VAL A 28 -22.55 0.70 -22.60
C VAL A 28 -21.13 0.63 -23.13
N GLU A 29 -20.62 1.72 -23.72
CA GLU A 29 -19.21 1.78 -24.08
C GLU A 29 -18.40 2.02 -22.80
N THR A 30 -17.48 1.10 -22.51
CA THR A 30 -16.54 1.28 -21.42
C THR A 30 -15.64 2.46 -21.78
N GLU A 31 -15.65 3.50 -20.95
CA GLU A 31 -14.74 4.62 -21.12
C GLU A 31 -13.30 4.12 -21.11
N THR A 32 -12.59 4.39 -22.22
CA THR A 32 -11.18 4.07 -22.37
C THR A 32 -10.36 5.31 -22.08
N THR A 33 -9.15 5.12 -21.57
CA THR A 33 -8.19 6.18 -21.29
C THR A 33 -7.00 6.09 -22.24
N VAL A 34 -6.41 7.24 -22.55
CA VAL A 34 -5.15 7.35 -23.30
C VAL A 34 -3.92 7.09 -22.42
N LEU A 35 -4.12 6.95 -21.11
CA LEU A 35 -3.04 6.65 -20.17
C LEU A 35 -2.43 5.27 -20.50
N PRO A 36 -1.09 5.15 -20.56
CA PRO A 36 -0.43 3.85 -20.66
C PRO A 36 -0.73 2.93 -19.47
N ASP A 37 -0.51 1.63 -19.65
CA ASP A 37 -0.58 0.66 -18.57
C ASP A 37 0.36 1.05 -17.42
N GLY A 38 -0.17 1.05 -16.19
CA GLY A 38 0.60 1.47 -15.04
C GLY A 38 -0.23 1.91 -13.85
N TYR A 39 0.48 2.38 -12.83
CA TYR A 39 -0.07 2.87 -11.57
C TYR A 39 -0.15 4.39 -11.59
N TYR A 40 -1.29 4.94 -11.18
CA TYR A 40 -1.54 6.38 -11.19
C TYR A 40 -2.16 6.80 -9.87
N ARG A 41 -1.74 7.96 -9.35
CA ARG A 41 -2.30 8.52 -8.13
C ARG A 41 -3.05 9.81 -8.45
N PHE A 42 -4.35 9.82 -8.19
CA PHE A 42 -5.25 10.96 -8.39
C PHE A 42 -5.99 11.26 -7.10
N ASP A 43 -6.06 12.53 -6.71
CA ASP A 43 -6.71 12.99 -5.48
C ASP A 43 -6.36 12.10 -4.28
N GLY A 44 -5.09 11.74 -4.20
CA GLY A 44 -4.50 10.92 -3.16
C GLY A 44 -4.75 9.40 -3.19
N TRP A 45 -5.57 8.94 -4.12
CA TRP A 45 -5.92 7.52 -4.30
C TRP A 45 -5.10 6.87 -5.41
N LEU A 46 -4.70 5.62 -5.19
CA LEU A 46 -3.99 4.82 -6.18
C LEU A 46 -4.98 4.10 -7.09
N TYR A 47 -4.74 4.18 -8.39
CA TYR A 47 -5.47 3.51 -9.46
C TYR A 47 -4.49 2.72 -10.32
N ARG A 48 -5.01 1.78 -11.10
CA ARG A 48 -4.24 1.07 -12.12
C ARG A 48 -4.96 1.09 -13.46
N VAL A 49 -4.21 1.41 -14.50
CA VAL A 49 -4.64 1.29 -15.89
C VAL A 49 -4.04 0.02 -16.48
N GLN A 50 -4.87 -0.74 -17.18
CA GLN A 50 -4.46 -1.91 -17.95
C GLN A 50 -5.30 -2.01 -19.22
N SER A 51 -4.67 -2.19 -20.37
CA SER A 51 -5.33 -2.28 -21.66
C SER A 51 -6.28 -1.10 -21.94
N GLY A 52 -5.87 0.11 -21.54
CA GLY A 52 -6.64 1.34 -21.76
C GLY A 52 -7.86 1.52 -20.86
N VAL A 53 -8.02 0.74 -19.79
CA VAL A 53 -9.11 0.91 -18.81
C VAL A 53 -8.58 0.96 -17.39
N PHE A 54 -9.28 1.70 -16.52
CA PHE A 54 -9.03 1.66 -15.09
C PHE A 54 -9.57 0.36 -14.49
N LEU A 55 -8.74 -0.35 -13.73
CA LEU A 55 -9.18 -1.52 -12.98
C LEU A 55 -10.16 -1.12 -11.88
N ARG A 56 -11.25 -1.87 -11.75
CA ARG A 56 -12.31 -1.69 -10.74
C ARG A 56 -12.83 -3.06 -10.30
N SER A 57 -13.23 -3.18 -9.04
CA SER A 57 -13.82 -4.42 -8.47
C SER A 57 -13.02 -5.69 -8.77
N THR A 58 -11.70 -5.61 -8.71
CA THR A 58 -10.81 -6.70 -9.12
C THR A 58 -9.54 -6.75 -8.28
N THR A 59 -8.83 -7.88 -8.32
CA THR A 59 -7.52 -8.04 -7.70
C THR A 59 -6.50 -8.46 -8.76
N VAL A 60 -5.43 -7.68 -8.92
CA VAL A 60 -4.35 -7.96 -9.89
C VAL A 60 -3.01 -7.67 -9.23
N ASP A 61 -2.05 -8.59 -9.35
CA ASP A 61 -0.71 -8.54 -8.73
C ASP A 61 -0.73 -8.29 -7.21
N GLY A 62 -1.77 -8.83 -6.57
CA GLY A 62 -2.03 -8.67 -5.14
C GLY A 62 -2.66 -7.34 -4.73
N PHE A 63 -2.90 -6.42 -5.66
CA PHE A 63 -3.61 -5.16 -5.39
C PHE A 63 -5.10 -5.34 -5.64
N THR A 64 -5.90 -5.02 -4.63
CA THR A 64 -7.36 -5.03 -4.73
C THR A 64 -7.87 -3.62 -5.02
N TYR A 65 -8.76 -3.49 -6.00
CA TYR A 65 -9.38 -2.21 -6.38
C TYR A 65 -10.89 -2.27 -6.11
N ASP A 66 -11.43 -1.23 -5.48
CA ASP A 66 -12.85 -1.10 -5.17
C ASP A 66 -13.70 -0.79 -6.42
N ALA A 67 -15.01 -0.59 -6.22
CA ALA A 67 -15.95 -0.28 -7.31
C ALA A 67 -15.65 1.05 -8.02
N GLN A 68 -14.91 1.96 -7.38
CA GLN A 68 -14.46 3.23 -7.94
C GLN A 68 -13.08 3.10 -8.60
N GLY A 69 -12.40 1.96 -8.45
CA GLY A 69 -11.06 1.69 -8.98
C GLY A 69 -9.93 2.12 -8.07
N ARG A 70 -10.25 2.51 -6.83
CA ARG A 70 -9.26 2.89 -5.82
C ARG A 70 -8.65 1.62 -5.22
N TYR A 71 -7.34 1.58 -5.11
CA TYR A 71 -6.67 0.55 -4.33
C TYR A 71 -7.19 0.59 -2.89
N THR A 72 -7.48 -0.59 -2.34
CA THR A 72 -8.06 -0.76 -1.03
C THR A 72 -7.40 -1.91 -0.27
N THR A 73 -7.25 -1.72 1.03
CA THR A 73 -6.86 -2.75 1.99
C THR A 73 -8.06 -3.62 2.43
N GLY A 74 -9.28 -3.25 2.04
CA GLY A 74 -10.53 -3.82 2.54
C GLY A 74 -11.12 -3.07 3.74
N SER A 75 -10.38 -2.13 4.35
CA SER A 75 -10.89 -1.21 5.37
C SER A 75 -10.83 0.23 4.85
N ALA A 76 -12.00 0.84 4.65
CA ALA A 76 -12.09 2.23 4.20
C ALA A 76 -11.46 3.23 5.19
N ALA A 77 -11.51 2.91 6.49
CA ALA A 77 -10.90 3.74 7.53
C ALA A 77 -9.37 3.68 7.48
N LEU A 78 -8.80 2.48 7.30
CA LEU A 78 -7.37 2.32 7.11
C LEU A 78 -6.90 2.98 5.82
N ASP A 79 -7.63 2.79 4.73
CA ASP A 79 -7.31 3.36 3.42
C ASP A 79 -7.20 4.90 3.47
N GLU A 80 -8.15 5.56 4.14
CA GLU A 80 -8.16 7.01 4.35
C GLU A 80 -6.97 7.46 5.20
N GLN A 81 -6.62 6.73 6.27
CA GLN A 81 -5.44 7.06 7.08
C GLN A 81 -4.14 6.94 6.28
N LEU A 82 -3.98 5.87 5.51
CA LEU A 82 -2.79 5.66 4.66
C LEU A 82 -2.65 6.77 3.61
N HIS A 83 -3.76 7.16 2.99
CA HIS A 83 -3.81 8.30 2.08
C HIS A 83 -3.31 9.58 2.77
N GLN A 84 -3.89 9.93 3.93
CA GLN A 84 -3.55 11.15 4.66
C GLN A 84 -2.08 11.20 5.08
N ILE A 85 -1.52 10.06 5.49
CA ILE A 85 -0.09 9.95 5.80
C ILE A 85 0.73 10.27 4.54
N ILE A 86 0.40 9.70 3.39
CA ILE A 86 1.15 9.94 2.16
C ILE A 86 1.09 11.40 1.72
N ASP A 87 -0.08 12.04 1.80
CA ASP A 87 -0.23 13.46 1.45
C ASP A 87 0.47 14.39 2.44
N THR A 88 0.60 13.98 3.69
CA THR A 88 1.30 14.76 4.72
C THR A 88 2.82 14.68 4.55
N TYR A 89 3.35 13.49 4.29
CA TYR A 89 4.79 13.23 4.32
C TYR A 89 5.46 13.22 2.94
N THR A 90 4.69 13.30 1.85
CA THR A 90 5.22 13.29 0.49
C THR A 90 4.65 14.42 -0.37
N ASN A 91 5.31 14.69 -1.50
CA ASN A 91 4.78 15.63 -2.49
C ASN A 91 5.21 15.24 -3.91
N ALA A 92 4.68 15.95 -4.91
CA ALA A 92 4.93 15.65 -6.32
C ALA A 92 6.38 15.87 -6.78
N ALA A 93 7.17 16.69 -6.08
CA ALA A 93 8.57 16.95 -6.42
C ALA A 93 9.52 15.84 -5.93
N MET A 94 9.09 15.02 -4.97
CA MET A 94 9.87 13.88 -4.48
C MET A 94 9.92 12.75 -5.51
N THR A 95 11.11 12.21 -5.70
CA THR A 95 11.34 10.93 -6.39
C THR A 95 10.71 9.76 -5.64
N ARG A 96 10.61 8.60 -6.31
CA ARG A 96 10.13 7.35 -5.69
C ARG A 96 10.85 7.05 -4.38
N ASP A 97 12.17 7.12 -4.40
CA ASP A 97 13.00 6.69 -3.27
C ASP A 97 12.94 7.72 -2.12
N GLU A 98 12.79 9.01 -2.42
CA GLU A 98 12.55 10.05 -1.42
C GLU A 98 11.18 9.87 -0.73
N LYS A 99 10.12 9.55 -1.50
CA LYS A 99 8.81 9.23 -0.92
C LYS A 99 8.87 8.01 -0.02
N LEU A 100 9.50 6.94 -0.48
CA LEU A 100 9.72 5.74 0.32
C LEU A 100 10.48 6.07 1.61
N ARG A 101 11.55 6.87 1.53
CA ARG A 101 12.34 7.27 2.70
C ARG A 101 11.53 8.09 3.69
N ALA A 102 10.72 9.03 3.22
CA ALA A 102 9.85 9.84 4.07
C ALA A 102 8.84 8.96 4.84
N LEU A 103 8.20 8.02 4.16
CA LEU A 103 7.23 7.10 4.77
C LEU A 103 7.90 6.08 5.69
N TYR A 104 9.10 5.61 5.35
CA TYR A 104 9.92 4.76 6.21
C TYR A 104 10.25 5.47 7.53
N ASN A 105 10.74 6.71 7.44
CA ASN A 105 11.06 7.52 8.62
C ASN A 105 9.80 7.83 9.45
N TYR A 106 8.66 8.12 8.80
CA TYR A 106 7.39 8.30 9.50
C TYR A 106 7.05 7.08 10.38
N VAL A 107 7.07 5.88 9.79
CA VAL A 107 6.76 4.63 10.52
C VAL A 107 7.80 4.34 11.61
N ARG A 108 9.09 4.63 11.35
CA ARG A 108 10.14 4.47 12.35
C ARG A 108 9.89 5.42 13.54
N ASP A 109 9.71 6.71 13.29
CA ASP A 109 9.87 7.73 14.34
C ASP A 109 8.58 8.09 15.11
N ASN A 110 7.40 7.72 14.61
CA ASN A 110 6.11 8.15 15.19
C ASN A 110 5.44 7.10 16.08
N PHE A 111 6.08 5.95 16.30
CA PHE A 111 5.49 4.82 16.99
C PHE A 111 6.44 4.23 18.02
N THR A 112 5.90 3.38 18.90
CA THR A 112 6.68 2.66 19.92
C THR A 112 6.45 1.16 19.87
N TYR A 113 7.33 0.39 20.51
CA TYR A 113 7.19 -1.06 20.53
C TYR A 113 6.15 -1.54 21.56
N LEU A 114 5.27 -2.44 21.12
CA LEU A 114 4.38 -3.22 21.98
C LEU A 114 4.38 -4.67 21.51
N ARG A 115 4.67 -5.61 22.41
CA ARG A 115 4.57 -7.04 22.11
C ARG A 115 3.11 -7.41 21.79
N ARG A 116 2.91 -8.03 20.63
CA ARG A 116 1.64 -8.61 20.17
C ARG A 116 1.86 -10.06 19.74
N ASP A 117 0.78 -10.72 19.33
CA ASP A 117 0.85 -12.07 18.80
C ASP A 117 1.81 -12.17 17.62
N LEU A 118 2.39 -13.36 17.46
CA LEU A 118 3.30 -13.62 16.36
C LEU A 118 2.51 -14.11 15.15
N ILE A 119 2.88 -13.62 13.98
CA ILE A 119 2.38 -14.14 12.72
C ILE A 119 3.14 -15.43 12.37
N SER A 120 2.42 -16.44 11.89
CA SER A 120 3.03 -17.68 11.42
C SER A 120 3.59 -17.50 10.01
N LYS A 121 4.74 -18.11 9.72
CA LYS A 121 5.33 -18.10 8.36
C LYS A 121 4.32 -18.66 7.35
N GLY A 122 4.10 -17.92 6.26
CA GLY A 122 3.14 -18.28 5.21
C GLY A 122 1.70 -17.83 5.46
N GLN A 123 1.38 -17.24 6.62
CA GLN A 123 0.09 -16.61 6.85
C GLN A 123 -0.03 -15.32 6.00
N THR A 124 -1.21 -15.10 5.40
CA THR A 124 -1.48 -13.97 4.49
C THR A 124 -2.69 -13.16 4.94
N GLY A 125 -2.77 -11.89 4.56
CA GLY A 125 -3.95 -11.06 4.77
C GLY A 125 -4.09 -10.51 6.19
N TRP A 126 -3.03 -10.61 6.99
CA TRP A 126 -2.98 -10.10 8.37
C TRP A 126 -2.57 -8.62 8.43
N GLU A 127 -1.99 -8.09 7.35
CA GLU A 127 -1.37 -6.77 7.29
C GLU A 127 -2.36 -5.64 7.59
N PRO A 128 -3.58 -5.60 7.02
CA PRO A 128 -4.53 -4.52 7.32
C PRO A 128 -4.87 -4.43 8.81
N ALA A 129 -5.15 -5.57 9.46
CA ALA A 129 -5.49 -5.60 10.88
C ALA A 129 -4.32 -5.17 11.78
N TYR A 130 -3.09 -5.55 11.44
CA TYR A 130 -1.91 -5.14 12.20
C TYR A 130 -1.60 -3.66 12.03
N ALA A 131 -1.76 -3.12 10.81
CA ALA A 131 -1.54 -1.72 10.50
C ALA A 131 -2.61 -0.82 11.12
N GLU A 132 -3.89 -1.19 11.04
CA GLU A 132 -5.00 -0.42 11.59
C GLU A 132 -4.86 -0.25 13.11
N GLU A 133 -4.65 -1.35 13.84
CA GLU A 133 -4.43 -1.28 15.29
C GLU A 133 -3.14 -0.52 15.64
N PHE A 134 -2.10 -0.59 14.80
CA PHE A 134 -0.85 0.13 15.04
C PHE A 134 -1.00 1.65 14.91
N LEU A 135 -1.71 2.10 13.87
CA LEU A 135 -2.03 3.50 13.63
C LEU A 135 -2.95 4.05 14.74
N GLU A 136 -3.91 3.25 15.22
CA GLU A 136 -4.80 3.64 16.30
C GLU A 136 -4.10 3.72 17.66
N LEU A 137 -3.28 2.71 18.01
CA LEU A 137 -2.66 2.62 19.33
C LEU A 137 -1.36 3.41 19.47
N GLY A 138 -0.71 3.79 18.36
CA GLY A 138 0.62 4.40 18.36
C GLY A 138 1.75 3.44 18.76
N ARG A 139 1.46 2.12 18.83
CA ARG A 139 2.42 1.10 19.28
C ARG A 139 2.10 -0.31 18.79
N GLY A 140 3.13 -1.11 18.54
CA GLY A 140 2.99 -2.45 17.95
C GLY A 140 4.31 -3.22 17.85
N ASN A 141 4.27 -4.44 17.33
CA ASN A 141 5.46 -5.29 17.17
C ASN A 141 6.05 -5.15 15.75
N CYS A 142 7.10 -5.90 15.42
CA CYS A 142 7.72 -5.87 14.09
C CYS A 142 6.75 -6.13 12.93
N TYR A 143 5.71 -6.93 13.15
CA TYR A 143 4.64 -7.15 12.16
C TYR A 143 3.78 -5.90 11.96
N SER A 144 3.47 -5.15 13.01
CA SER A 144 2.78 -3.85 12.91
C SER A 144 3.56 -2.83 12.09
N PHE A 145 4.84 -2.63 12.42
CA PHE A 145 5.73 -1.70 11.70
C PHE A 145 5.89 -2.09 10.22
N SER A 146 6.13 -3.38 9.94
CA SER A 146 6.30 -3.88 8.58
C SER A 146 5.00 -3.82 7.77
N ALA A 147 3.85 -4.16 8.35
CA ALA A 147 2.56 -4.05 7.68
C ALA A 147 2.25 -2.61 7.27
N THR A 148 2.39 -1.65 8.19
CA THR A 148 2.10 -0.24 7.89
C THR A 148 3.02 0.30 6.81
N PHE A 149 4.34 0.06 6.90
CA PHE A 149 5.26 0.50 5.84
C PHE A 149 4.98 -0.18 4.50
N CYS A 150 4.66 -1.48 4.50
CA CYS A 150 4.28 -2.23 3.30
C CYS A 150 3.05 -1.60 2.63
N LEU A 151 1.97 -1.35 3.38
CA LEU A 151 0.74 -0.77 2.83
C LEU A 151 0.95 0.66 2.30
N LEU A 152 1.75 1.48 2.99
CA LEU A 152 2.16 2.80 2.50
C LEU A 152 2.93 2.71 1.17
N ALA A 153 3.89 1.79 1.06
CA ALA A 153 4.62 1.57 -0.19
C ALA A 153 3.72 1.05 -1.32
N ARG A 154 2.75 0.19 -1.00
CA ARG A 154 1.75 -0.29 -1.97
C ARG A 154 0.85 0.83 -2.46
N GLN A 155 0.43 1.76 -1.60
CA GLN A 155 -0.35 2.93 -2.01
C GLN A 155 0.45 3.87 -2.94
N LEU A 156 1.78 3.79 -2.98
CA LEU A 156 2.63 4.44 -4.00
C LEU A 156 2.73 3.65 -5.32
N GLY A 157 2.05 2.51 -5.44
CA GLY A 157 2.08 1.63 -6.62
C GLY A 157 3.29 0.68 -6.66
N LEU A 158 3.95 0.45 -5.52
CA LEU A 158 5.16 -0.37 -5.46
C LEU A 158 4.85 -1.81 -5.03
N PRO A 159 5.50 -2.83 -5.64
CA PRO A 159 5.27 -4.24 -5.32
C PRO A 159 5.98 -4.61 -4.01
N ALA A 160 5.44 -4.10 -2.90
CA ALA A 160 5.92 -4.34 -1.55
C ALA A 160 5.20 -5.53 -0.90
N TYR A 161 5.95 -6.33 -0.15
CA TYR A 161 5.47 -7.51 0.57
C TYR A 161 6.09 -7.59 1.96
N THR A 162 5.30 -8.00 2.94
CA THR A 162 5.81 -8.34 4.27
C THR A 162 6.50 -9.70 4.23
N VAL A 163 7.54 -9.86 5.03
CA VAL A 163 8.21 -11.15 5.23
C VAL A 163 8.12 -11.51 6.70
N VAL A 164 7.69 -12.74 6.97
CA VAL A 164 7.65 -13.33 8.31
C VAL A 164 8.77 -14.36 8.39
N GLY A 165 9.80 -14.05 9.17
CA GLY A 165 11.01 -14.85 9.28
C GLY A 165 11.63 -14.78 10.66
N ALA A 166 12.96 -14.80 10.71
CA ALA A 166 13.71 -14.71 11.94
C ALA A 166 15.00 -13.88 11.81
N LEU A 167 15.49 -13.39 12.95
CA LEU A 167 16.68 -12.55 13.07
C LEU A 167 17.75 -13.24 13.94
N GLY A 168 18.99 -13.24 13.44
CA GLY A 168 20.18 -13.70 14.17
C GLY A 168 20.26 -15.22 14.36
N GLY A 169 21.37 -15.67 14.98
CA GLY A 169 21.66 -17.10 15.17
C GLY A 169 20.75 -17.82 16.18
N SER A 170 19.96 -17.07 16.97
CA SER A 170 18.95 -17.62 17.88
C SER A 170 17.58 -17.81 17.23
N ASN A 171 17.43 -17.49 15.94
CA ASN A 171 16.18 -17.55 15.18
C ASN A 171 15.02 -16.82 15.88
N SER A 172 15.27 -15.62 16.40
CA SER A 172 14.21 -14.81 17.02
C SER A 172 13.16 -14.43 15.96
N PRO A 173 11.86 -14.69 16.16
CA PRO A 173 10.82 -14.29 15.20
C PRO A 173 10.92 -12.80 14.87
N HIS A 174 10.87 -12.48 13.57
CA HIS A 174 11.04 -11.11 13.09
C HIS A 174 10.30 -10.87 11.77
N GLY A 175 9.90 -9.63 11.53
CA GLY A 175 9.19 -9.23 10.32
C GLY A 175 9.80 -7.98 9.69
N TRP A 176 9.89 -7.97 8.35
CA TRP A 176 10.42 -6.85 7.56
C TRP A 176 9.64 -6.72 6.24
N VAL A 177 10.00 -5.74 5.41
CA VAL A 177 9.39 -5.53 4.08
C VAL A 177 10.43 -5.77 2.99
N GLU A 178 9.99 -6.43 1.92
CA GLU A 178 10.75 -6.54 0.66
C GLU A 178 9.98 -5.85 -0.46
N ILE A 179 10.71 -5.07 -1.28
CA ILE A 179 10.15 -4.37 -2.43
C ILE A 179 11.02 -4.67 -3.65
N ASN A 180 10.40 -5.11 -4.75
CA ASN A 180 11.10 -5.20 -6.04
C ASN A 180 11.12 -3.84 -6.72
N LEU A 181 12.30 -3.25 -6.85
CA LEU A 181 12.54 -1.99 -7.53
C LEU A 181 13.40 -2.29 -8.77
N ASP A 182 12.80 -2.15 -9.93
CA ASP A 182 13.47 -2.28 -11.24
C ASP A 182 14.21 -3.62 -11.40
N GLY A 183 13.58 -4.71 -10.97
CA GLY A 183 14.13 -6.07 -11.05
C GLY A 183 15.03 -6.46 -9.89
N THR A 184 15.32 -5.56 -8.96
CA THR A 184 16.13 -5.84 -7.76
C THR A 184 15.25 -5.81 -6.50
N THR A 185 15.30 -6.88 -5.71
CA THR A 185 14.59 -6.93 -4.42
C THR A 185 15.44 -6.31 -3.32
N TYR A 186 14.89 -5.29 -2.67
CA TYR A 186 15.49 -4.60 -1.53
C TYR A 186 14.71 -4.88 -0.24
N MET A 187 15.42 -4.85 0.89
CA MET A 187 14.86 -5.05 2.24
C MET A 187 14.75 -3.72 2.99
N PHE A 188 13.69 -3.60 3.78
CA PHE A 188 13.38 -2.43 4.61
C PHE A 188 12.92 -2.90 5.99
N ASP A 189 13.56 -2.41 7.05
CA ASP A 189 13.28 -2.86 8.43
C ASP A 189 13.12 -1.69 9.40
N THR A 190 11.93 -1.07 9.34
CA THR A 190 11.56 0.08 10.18
C THR A 190 11.66 -0.23 11.67
N GLN A 191 11.24 -1.43 12.10
CA GLN A 191 11.20 -1.76 13.52
C GLN A 191 12.58 -2.04 14.10
N LEU A 192 13.43 -2.78 13.38
CA LEU A 192 14.76 -3.06 13.89
C LEU A 192 15.59 -1.78 13.96
N GLU A 193 15.49 -0.89 12.97
CA GLU A 193 16.18 0.40 13.00
C GLU A 193 15.68 1.27 14.16
N TRP A 194 14.35 1.35 14.34
CA TRP A 194 13.75 2.01 15.51
C TRP A 194 14.33 1.47 16.81
N ARG A 195 14.45 0.14 16.94
CA ARG A 195 14.95 -0.51 18.16
C ARG A 195 16.39 -0.10 18.46
N TYR A 196 17.27 -0.10 17.45
CA TYR A 196 18.65 0.34 17.64
C TYR A 196 18.73 1.81 18.03
N LEU A 197 17.94 2.65 17.37
CA LEU A 197 17.92 4.09 17.65
C LEU A 197 17.38 4.41 19.05
N HIS A 198 16.25 3.82 19.45
CA HIS A 198 15.49 4.22 20.63
C HIS A 198 15.70 3.33 21.87
N ASP A 199 15.76 2.01 21.72
CA ASP A 199 15.97 1.10 22.86
C ASP A 199 17.45 1.00 23.25
N TYR A 200 18.35 1.02 22.25
CA TYR A 200 19.79 0.84 22.47
C TYR A 200 20.58 2.13 22.44
N GLY A 201 20.00 3.24 21.97
CA GLY A 201 20.71 4.52 21.80
C GLY A 201 21.85 4.43 20.78
N GLN A 202 21.77 3.49 19.84
CA GLN A 202 22.78 3.23 18.82
C GLN A 202 22.29 3.75 17.46
N GLY A 203 22.71 4.97 17.11
CA GLY A 203 22.55 5.50 15.76
C GLY A 203 23.53 4.87 14.76
N GLY A 204 23.32 5.14 13.47
CA GLY A 204 24.24 4.75 12.39
C GLY A 204 23.86 3.48 11.63
N TYR A 205 22.78 2.80 12.02
CA TYR A 205 22.15 1.78 11.17
C TYR A 205 21.18 2.47 10.20
N ASP A 206 21.35 2.20 8.91
CA ASP A 206 20.38 2.55 7.86
C ASP A 206 19.83 1.24 7.29
N LEU A 207 18.65 0.84 7.73
CA LEU A 207 17.98 -0.40 7.33
C LEU A 207 16.93 -0.18 6.24
N PHE A 208 17.09 0.90 5.48
CA PHE A 208 16.29 1.21 4.31
C PHE A 208 16.97 0.76 3.03
N MET A 209 16.20 0.16 2.13
CA MET A 209 16.64 -0.20 0.78
C MET A 209 17.96 -1.00 0.78
N MET A 210 18.07 -1.97 1.68
CA MET A 210 19.25 -2.82 1.80
C MET A 210 19.21 -3.92 0.74
N LEU A 211 20.36 -4.25 0.17
CA LEU A 211 20.49 -5.50 -0.57
C LEU A 211 20.49 -6.68 0.42
N PRO A 212 19.73 -7.76 0.17
CA PRO A 212 19.73 -8.94 1.03
C PRO A 212 21.12 -9.54 1.30
N SER A 213 22.06 -9.37 0.37
CA SER A 213 23.44 -9.84 0.51
C SER A 213 24.35 -8.88 1.30
N ARG A 214 23.84 -7.72 1.73
CA ARG A 214 24.61 -6.64 2.39
C ARG A 214 23.89 -6.09 3.62
N THR A 215 23.05 -6.90 4.26
CA THR A 215 22.40 -6.51 5.52
C THR A 215 23.42 -6.52 6.66
N PRO A 216 23.33 -5.58 7.62
CA PRO A 216 24.20 -5.56 8.81
C PRO A 216 23.87 -6.68 9.80
N PHE A 217 22.69 -7.32 9.65
CA PHE A 217 22.21 -8.42 10.47
C PHE A 217 21.93 -9.67 9.62
N VAL A 218 21.86 -10.82 10.27
CA VAL A 218 21.49 -12.09 9.65
C VAL A 218 19.97 -12.24 9.67
N TYR A 219 19.36 -12.23 8.48
CA TYR A 219 17.94 -12.48 8.28
C TYR A 219 17.72 -13.89 7.76
N LEU A 220 16.73 -14.57 8.31
CA LEU A 220 16.37 -15.95 7.96
C LEU A 220 14.93 -15.96 7.43
N ARG A 221 14.76 -16.33 6.16
CA ARG A 221 13.46 -16.36 5.48
C ARG A 221 12.68 -17.62 5.81
#